data_AF-A0A3N1AUE0-F1
#
_entry.id   AF-A0A3N1AUE0-F1
#
_cell.length_a   1.000
_cell.length_b   1.000
_cell.length_c   1.000
_cell.angle_alpha   90.00
_cell.angle_beta   90.00
_cell.angle_gamma   90.00
#
_symmetry.space_group_name_H-M   'P 1'
#
loop_
_entity.id
_entity.type
_entity.pdbx_description
1 polymer ?
#
loop_
_entity_poly.entity_id
_entity_poly.type
_entity_poly.pdbx_seq_one_letter_code
_entity_poly.pdbx_strand_id
1 'polypeptide(L)'
;MARLSRVPRRVASTVLRGPGRSNALRLPDPGDVALPEGLTIAAYLPREDVHDAVVSRHGGTLDDLPADATVATSSPRRRAQLTARWPHLRVTAVRGNTNTRLRKLDLGECDAMILAVAGLRRIGQTARITQVLPVEDMLPAVGAGTIVVTTRTSDTATTRLVAQLTDPATALAATAERAMLRALTGHCHSPIGGLAQVESNAVRLHGAVYSPDGAKQVTAIMRGPHSDADDLGRRVADALLRAGARDLIASAAS
;
A
#
# COMPACT_ATOMS: atom_id res chain seq x y z
N MET A 1 -13.58 -8.67 -9.88
CA MET A 1 -14.85 -8.45 -10.62
C MET A 1 -16.13 -8.71 -9.81
N ALA A 2 -16.12 -9.47 -8.70
CA ALA A 2 -17.34 -9.83 -7.95
C ALA A 2 -17.98 -8.74 -7.07
N ARG A 3 -17.34 -7.57 -6.85
CA ARG A 3 -17.86 -6.50 -5.97
C ARG A 3 -18.46 -5.28 -6.70
N LEU A 4 -18.37 -5.24 -8.03
CA LEU A 4 -19.08 -4.25 -8.85
C LEU A 4 -20.59 -4.55 -8.96
N SER A 5 -21.05 -5.72 -8.52
CA SER A 5 -22.46 -6.13 -8.51
C SER A 5 -23.32 -5.36 -7.50
N ARG A 6 -22.71 -4.74 -6.49
CA ARG A 6 -23.37 -3.88 -5.48
C ARG A 6 -23.40 -2.39 -5.87
N VAL A 7 -22.80 -2.04 -6.99
CA VAL A 7 -22.78 -0.68 -7.53
C VAL A 7 -24.13 -0.43 -8.23
N PRO A 8 -24.88 0.64 -7.91
CA PRO A 8 -26.13 0.93 -8.60
C PRO A 8 -25.95 0.90 -10.12
N ARG A 9 -26.89 0.30 -10.88
CA ARG A 9 -26.78 0.16 -12.36
C ARG A 9 -26.41 1.47 -13.06
N ARG A 10 -26.86 2.61 -12.52
CA ARG A 10 -26.55 3.97 -13.03
C ARG A 10 -25.07 4.35 -12.89
N VAL A 11 -24.39 3.92 -11.82
CA VAL A 11 -22.96 4.16 -11.62
C VAL A 11 -22.15 3.23 -12.54
N ALA A 12 -22.58 1.98 -12.72
CA ALA A 12 -21.95 1.06 -13.67
C ALA A 12 -22.02 1.56 -15.13
N SER A 13 -23.15 2.15 -15.56
CA SER A 13 -23.30 2.69 -16.92
C SER A 13 -22.45 3.94 -17.17
N THR A 14 -22.27 4.81 -16.18
CA THR A 14 -21.49 6.06 -16.31
C THR A 14 -19.98 5.81 -16.20
N VAL A 15 -19.58 4.77 -15.47
CA VAL A 15 -18.16 4.36 -15.35
C VAL A 15 -17.69 3.57 -16.58
N LEU A 16 -18.60 2.94 -17.35
CA LEU A 16 -18.24 2.01 -18.44
C LEU A 16 -18.69 2.41 -19.86
N ARG A 17 -19.41 3.53 -20.07
CA ARG A 17 -19.80 3.96 -21.43
C ARG A 17 -19.35 5.39 -21.77
N GLY A 18 -18.52 5.48 -22.81
CA GLY A 18 -18.26 6.67 -23.60
C GLY A 18 -17.05 6.48 -24.53
N PRO A 19 -17.22 6.37 -25.87
CA PRO A 19 -16.07 6.33 -26.77
C PRO A 19 -15.39 7.71 -26.72
N GLY A 20 -14.10 7.75 -26.34
CA GLY A 20 -13.29 8.97 -26.36
C GLY A 20 -13.25 9.81 -25.07
N ARG A 21 -13.79 9.34 -23.93
CA ARG A 21 -13.67 10.02 -22.63
C ARG A 21 -13.13 9.06 -21.58
N SER A 22 -11.84 9.13 -21.32
CA SER A 22 -11.18 8.41 -20.22
C SER A 22 -11.72 8.91 -18.87
N ASN A 23 -12.84 8.35 -18.42
CA ASN A 23 -13.19 8.32 -17.00
C ASN A 23 -12.24 7.31 -16.34
N ALA A 24 -10.98 7.72 -16.18
CA ALA A 24 -9.93 6.85 -15.70
C ALA A 24 -10.22 6.49 -14.24
N LEU A 25 -10.78 5.29 -14.04
CA LEU A 25 -10.59 4.52 -12.82
C LEU A 25 -9.09 4.24 -12.71
N ARG A 26 -8.33 5.21 -12.20
CA ARG A 26 -6.95 4.95 -11.81
C ARG A 26 -7.03 4.21 -10.49
N LEU A 27 -6.29 3.12 -10.38
CA LEU A 27 -5.98 2.44 -9.12
C LEU A 27 -4.66 3.04 -8.61
N PRO A 28 -4.59 4.32 -8.17
CA PRO A 28 -3.36 4.78 -7.58
C PRO A 28 -3.17 3.96 -6.31
N ASP A 29 -2.00 3.33 -6.23
CA ASP A 29 -1.31 3.16 -4.97
C ASP A 29 -1.45 4.50 -4.22
N PRO A 30 -2.14 4.55 -3.07
CA PRO A 30 -2.43 5.78 -2.35
C PRO A 30 -1.18 6.43 -1.74
N GLY A 31 0.02 5.99 -2.12
CA GLY A 31 1.21 6.82 -2.16
C GLY A 31 0.90 8.24 -2.63
N ASP A 32 1.55 9.21 -2.02
CA ASP A 32 1.29 10.64 -2.18
C ASP A 32 1.84 11.18 -3.51
N VAL A 33 1.41 10.58 -4.62
CA VAL A 33 1.56 11.19 -5.94
C VAL A 33 0.42 12.17 -6.08
N ALA A 34 0.74 13.46 -6.20
CA ALA A 34 -0.25 14.48 -6.52
C ALA A 34 -1.06 14.02 -7.74
N LEU A 35 -2.38 14.03 -7.62
CA LEU A 35 -3.23 13.73 -8.76
C LEU A 35 -2.94 14.77 -9.85
N PRO A 36 -2.92 14.36 -11.14
CA PRO A 36 -2.84 15.32 -12.23
C PRO A 36 -3.89 16.43 -12.07
N GLU A 37 -3.54 17.63 -12.49
CA GLU A 37 -4.45 18.77 -12.45
C GLU A 37 -5.79 18.42 -13.12
N GLY A 38 -6.88 18.84 -12.49
CA GLY A 38 -8.23 18.55 -12.96
C GLY A 38 -8.76 17.15 -12.58
N LEU A 39 -8.03 16.36 -11.78
CA LEU A 39 -8.54 15.13 -11.17
C LEU A 39 -8.67 15.24 -9.65
N THR A 40 -9.68 14.57 -9.10
CA THR A 40 -9.89 14.46 -7.64
C THR A 40 -10.25 13.03 -7.24
N ILE A 41 -9.98 12.67 -5.98
CA ILE A 41 -10.49 11.42 -5.39
C ILE A 41 -11.98 11.62 -5.09
N ALA A 42 -12.83 10.88 -5.76
CA ALA A 42 -14.28 10.94 -5.59
C ALA A 42 -14.82 9.89 -4.60
N ALA A 43 -14.15 8.75 -4.45
CA ALA A 43 -14.56 7.72 -3.50
C ALA A 43 -13.40 6.83 -3.06
N TYR A 44 -13.50 6.29 -1.85
CA TYR A 44 -12.65 5.23 -1.32
C TYR A 44 -13.46 3.93 -1.23
N LEU A 45 -13.11 2.91 -2.00
CA LEU A 45 -13.82 1.63 -1.94
C LEU A 45 -13.43 0.86 -0.66
N PRO A 46 -14.23 -0.13 -0.21
CA PRO A 46 -13.88 -0.97 0.93
C PRO A 46 -12.46 -1.55 0.82
N ARG A 47 -11.65 -1.33 1.85
CA ARG A 47 -10.25 -1.78 1.92
C ARG A 47 -10.18 -3.31 1.81
N GLU A 48 -9.30 -3.77 0.93
CA GLU A 48 -8.92 -5.18 0.87
C GLU A 48 -7.81 -5.48 1.88
N ASP A 49 -7.24 -6.68 1.76
CA ASP A 49 -6.13 -7.14 2.57
C ASP A 49 -4.92 -6.19 2.50
N VAL A 50 -4.44 -5.78 3.66
CA VAL A 50 -3.30 -4.86 3.79
C VAL A 50 -1.97 -5.60 3.81
N HIS A 51 -1.97 -6.92 4.02
CA HIS A 51 -0.74 -7.66 4.25
C HIS A 51 0.08 -7.86 2.98
N ASP A 52 1.38 -7.97 3.21
CA ASP A 52 2.31 -8.54 2.25
C ASP A 52 2.29 -10.07 2.37
N ALA A 53 2.56 -10.75 1.27
CA ALA A 53 2.58 -12.20 1.15
C ALA A 53 3.85 -12.66 0.48
N VAL A 54 4.29 -13.84 0.91
CA VAL A 54 5.37 -14.61 0.32
C VAL A 54 4.78 -15.51 -0.75
N VAL A 55 5.44 -15.54 -1.90
CA VAL A 55 5.25 -16.55 -2.94
C VAL A 55 6.59 -17.25 -3.09
N SER A 56 6.71 -18.44 -2.49
CA SER A 56 7.90 -19.29 -2.59
C SER A 56 7.77 -20.28 -3.73
N ARG A 57 8.86 -20.52 -4.45
CA ARG A 57 8.95 -21.53 -5.51
C ARG A 57 8.79 -22.96 -4.97
N HIS A 58 9.30 -23.20 -3.76
CA HIS A 58 9.36 -24.54 -3.15
C HIS A 58 8.31 -24.74 -2.03
N GLY A 59 7.41 -23.77 -1.85
CA GLY A 59 6.52 -23.73 -0.68
C GLY A 59 7.21 -23.19 0.57
N GLY A 60 6.54 -23.29 1.72
CA GLY A 60 7.07 -22.84 3.00
C GLY A 60 7.03 -21.34 3.25
N THR A 61 7.56 -20.97 4.40
CA THR A 61 7.69 -19.61 4.93
C THR A 61 9.06 -19.02 4.64
N LEU A 62 9.27 -17.74 4.93
CA LEU A 62 10.61 -17.13 4.89
C LEU A 62 11.59 -17.80 5.86
N ASP A 63 11.10 -18.31 6.99
CA ASP A 63 11.95 -18.99 8.00
C ASP A 63 12.41 -20.38 7.53
N ASP A 64 11.71 -20.98 6.56
CA ASP A 64 12.06 -22.28 5.98
C ASP A 64 13.09 -22.17 4.85
N LEU A 65 13.38 -20.96 4.37
CA LEU A 65 14.32 -20.75 3.27
C LEU A 65 15.77 -20.97 3.74
N PRO A 66 16.62 -21.61 2.92
CA PRO A 66 18.02 -21.79 3.27
C PRO A 66 18.76 -20.44 3.36
N ALA A 67 19.87 -20.43 4.08
CA ALA A 67 20.78 -19.28 4.07
C ALA A 67 21.17 -18.91 2.62
N ASP A 68 21.29 -17.62 2.37
CA ASP A 68 21.56 -17.01 1.06
C ASP A 68 20.46 -17.19 -0.01
N ALA A 69 19.30 -17.75 0.35
CA ALA A 69 18.14 -17.82 -0.55
C ALA A 69 17.74 -16.42 -1.03
N THR A 70 17.37 -16.34 -2.31
CA THR A 70 17.10 -15.06 -2.96
C THR A 70 15.62 -14.69 -2.86
N VAL A 71 15.32 -13.57 -2.20
CA VAL A 71 13.95 -13.02 -2.07
C VAL A 71 13.80 -11.76 -2.90
N ALA A 72 12.88 -11.79 -3.86
CA ALA A 72 12.69 -10.71 -4.82
C ALA A 72 11.69 -9.64 -4.33
N THR A 73 12.13 -8.38 -4.29
CA THR A 73 11.28 -7.19 -4.14
C THR A 73 11.99 -5.92 -4.61
N SER A 74 11.25 -5.01 -5.26
CA SER A 74 11.74 -3.66 -5.60
C SER A 74 11.16 -2.56 -4.72
N SER A 75 10.47 -2.91 -3.63
CA SER A 75 10.00 -1.95 -2.64
C SER A 75 11.09 -1.72 -1.59
N PRO A 76 11.60 -0.48 -1.40
CA PRO A 76 12.58 -0.18 -0.36
C PRO A 76 12.06 -0.48 1.04
N ARG A 77 10.77 -0.22 1.30
CA ARG A 77 10.08 -0.61 2.55
C ARG A 77 10.18 -2.11 2.83
N ARG A 78 9.85 -2.95 1.84
CA ARG A 78 9.93 -4.42 2.01
C ARG A 78 11.37 -4.88 2.14
N ARG A 79 12.30 -4.32 1.35
CA ARG A 79 13.72 -4.65 1.41
C ARG A 79 14.29 -4.38 2.81
N ALA A 80 14.07 -3.19 3.34
CA ALA A 80 14.59 -2.81 4.66
C ALA A 80 14.07 -3.74 5.77
N GLN A 81 12.77 -4.03 5.78
CA GLN A 81 12.17 -4.93 6.77
C GLN A 81 12.62 -6.37 6.59
N LEU A 82 12.78 -6.85 5.35
CA LEU A 82 13.34 -8.18 5.07
C LEU A 82 14.76 -8.29 5.61
N THR A 83 15.63 -7.34 5.30
CA THR A 83 17.03 -7.36 5.74
C THR A 83 17.14 -7.28 7.27
N ALA A 84 16.27 -6.51 7.93
CA ALA A 84 16.25 -6.41 9.38
C ALA A 84 15.80 -7.71 10.07
N ARG A 85 14.74 -8.35 9.55
CA ARG A 85 14.08 -9.48 10.22
C ARG A 85 14.60 -10.86 9.79
N TRP A 86 15.04 -10.98 8.54
CA TRP A 86 15.61 -12.20 7.94
C TRP A 86 17.00 -11.92 7.34
N PRO A 87 18.01 -11.61 8.18
CA PRO A 87 19.35 -11.22 7.69
C PRO A 87 20.11 -12.33 6.96
N HIS A 88 19.64 -13.59 7.04
CA HIS A 88 20.20 -14.72 6.31
C HIS A 88 19.74 -14.81 4.84
N LEU A 89 18.80 -13.96 4.41
CA LEU A 89 18.25 -13.97 3.05
C LEU A 89 18.90 -12.88 2.19
N ARG A 90 19.08 -13.17 0.90
CA ARG A 90 19.58 -12.21 -0.09
C ARG A 90 18.42 -11.52 -0.79
N VAL A 91 18.21 -10.24 -0.50
CA VAL A 91 17.13 -9.46 -1.13
C VAL A 91 17.58 -8.91 -2.48
N THR A 92 16.84 -9.23 -3.55
CA THR A 92 17.15 -8.77 -4.92
C THR A 92 16.00 -7.97 -5.54
N ALA A 93 16.34 -7.06 -6.45
CA ALA A 93 15.34 -6.25 -7.15
C ALA A 93 14.65 -7.05 -8.25
N VAL A 94 13.35 -6.82 -8.46
CA VAL A 94 12.58 -7.43 -9.56
C VAL A 94 11.66 -6.41 -10.24
N ARG A 95 11.78 -6.32 -11.57
CA ARG A 95 10.94 -5.44 -12.41
C ARG A 95 9.89 -6.23 -13.18
N GLY A 96 8.88 -5.51 -13.66
CA GLY A 96 7.73 -6.05 -14.37
C GLY A 96 6.43 -5.94 -13.57
N ASN A 97 5.31 -6.20 -14.23
CA ASN A 97 4.02 -6.34 -13.54
C ASN A 97 3.96 -7.68 -12.78
N THR A 98 2.93 -7.89 -11.96
CA THR A 98 2.80 -9.09 -11.11
C THR A 98 2.91 -10.40 -11.90
N ASN A 99 2.29 -10.50 -13.08
CA ASN A 99 2.37 -11.71 -13.91
C ASN A 99 3.79 -11.97 -14.43
N THR A 100 4.47 -10.92 -14.91
CA THR A 100 5.87 -11.04 -15.34
C THR A 100 6.76 -11.48 -14.18
N ARG A 101 6.53 -10.91 -12.99
CA ARG A 101 7.30 -11.26 -11.78
C ARG A 101 7.07 -12.71 -11.35
N LEU A 102 5.83 -13.18 -11.33
CA LEU A 102 5.52 -14.58 -11.02
C LEU A 102 6.18 -15.54 -12.01
N ARG A 103 6.21 -15.19 -13.31
CA ARG A 103 6.94 -15.99 -14.30
C ARG A 103 8.44 -16.08 -14.02
N LYS A 104 9.06 -15.00 -13.54
CA LYS A 104 10.49 -15.00 -13.16
C LYS A 104 10.77 -15.92 -11.98
N LEU A 105 9.85 -15.95 -11.00
CA LEU A 105 9.90 -16.91 -9.90
C LEU A 105 9.82 -18.35 -10.45
N ASP A 106 8.88 -18.63 -11.35
CA ASP A 106 8.71 -19.95 -11.96
C ASP A 106 9.95 -20.41 -12.76
N LEU A 107 10.66 -19.46 -13.38
CA LEU A 107 11.93 -19.70 -14.08
C LEU A 107 13.14 -19.86 -13.15
N GLY A 108 12.96 -19.71 -11.83
CA GLY A 108 14.03 -19.83 -10.86
C GLY A 108 14.98 -18.64 -10.78
N GLU A 109 14.58 -17.44 -11.23
CA GLU A 109 15.38 -16.21 -11.05
C GLU A 109 15.49 -15.78 -9.58
N CYS A 110 14.62 -16.31 -8.71
CA CYS A 110 14.63 -16.13 -7.26
C CYS A 110 13.95 -17.33 -6.57
N ASP A 111 14.14 -17.47 -5.26
CA ASP A 111 13.56 -18.57 -4.46
C ASP A 111 12.20 -18.19 -3.89
N ALA A 112 12.01 -16.92 -3.54
CA ALA A 112 10.74 -16.39 -3.11
C ALA A 112 10.55 -14.94 -3.56
N MET A 113 9.32 -14.44 -3.45
CA MET A 113 8.96 -13.06 -3.77
C MET A 113 7.97 -12.50 -2.76
N ILE A 114 8.10 -11.20 -2.46
CA ILE A 114 7.11 -10.48 -1.66
C ILE A 114 6.15 -9.69 -2.54
N LEU A 115 4.86 -9.99 -2.44
CA LEU A 115 3.75 -9.36 -3.18
C LEU A 115 2.64 -8.94 -2.23
N ALA A 116 1.74 -8.05 -2.66
CA ALA A 116 0.58 -7.69 -1.85
C ALA A 116 -0.50 -8.77 -1.95
N VAL A 117 -1.12 -9.16 -0.84
CA VAL A 117 -2.23 -10.14 -0.82
C VAL A 117 -3.38 -9.67 -1.71
N ALA A 118 -3.80 -8.40 -1.57
CA ALA A 118 -4.84 -7.82 -2.40
C ALA A 118 -4.47 -7.84 -3.90
N GLY A 119 -3.20 -7.62 -4.23
CA GLY A 119 -2.71 -7.69 -5.60
C GLY A 119 -2.88 -9.09 -6.21
N LEU A 120 -2.51 -10.13 -5.48
CA LEU A 120 -2.66 -11.52 -5.89
C LEU A 120 -4.14 -11.94 -5.99
N ARG A 121 -4.99 -11.52 -5.04
CA ARG A 121 -6.44 -11.76 -5.09
C ARG A 121 -7.08 -11.16 -6.34
N ARG A 122 -6.71 -9.92 -6.71
CA ARG A 122 -7.27 -9.22 -7.89
C ARG A 122 -6.98 -9.93 -9.21
N ILE A 123 -5.84 -10.59 -9.32
CA ILE A 123 -5.43 -11.33 -10.52
C ILE A 123 -5.73 -12.84 -10.45
N GLY A 124 -6.42 -13.30 -9.40
CA GLY A 124 -6.79 -14.71 -9.25
C GLY A 124 -5.63 -15.66 -8.88
N GLN A 125 -4.53 -15.13 -8.31
CA GLN A 125 -3.32 -15.89 -7.98
C GLN A 125 -3.17 -16.15 -6.46
N THR A 126 -4.28 -16.19 -5.72
CA THR A 126 -4.25 -16.38 -4.25
C THR A 126 -3.69 -17.74 -3.84
N ALA A 127 -3.88 -18.78 -4.65
CA ALA A 127 -3.35 -20.13 -4.39
C ALA A 127 -1.82 -20.21 -4.36
N ARG A 128 -1.13 -19.17 -4.86
CA ARG A 128 0.33 -19.08 -4.83
C ARG A 128 0.90 -18.51 -3.52
N ILE A 129 0.05 -17.98 -2.64
CA ILE A 129 0.50 -17.44 -1.35
C ILE A 129 0.97 -18.61 -0.47
N THR A 130 2.25 -18.63 -0.11
CA THR A 130 2.81 -19.64 0.77
C THR A 130 2.84 -19.17 2.23
N GLN A 131 2.91 -17.85 2.44
CA GLN A 131 2.83 -17.23 3.77
C GLN A 131 2.20 -15.83 3.65
N VAL A 132 1.32 -15.47 4.57
CA VAL A 132 0.89 -14.08 4.78
C VAL A 132 1.71 -13.51 5.93
N LEU A 133 2.38 -12.38 5.71
CA LEU A 133 3.23 -11.76 6.72
C LEU A 133 2.37 -10.92 7.68
N PRO A 134 2.46 -11.16 9.00
CA PRO A 134 1.84 -10.30 10.00
C PRO A 134 2.30 -8.83 9.87
N VAL A 135 1.45 -7.89 10.29
CA VAL A 135 1.78 -6.45 10.22
C VAL A 135 2.91 -6.05 11.17
N GLU A 136 3.16 -6.87 12.18
CA GLU A 136 4.26 -6.77 13.14
C GLU A 136 5.60 -7.14 12.49
N ASP A 137 5.59 -8.11 11.57
CA ASP A 137 6.78 -8.54 10.83
C ASP A 137 7.01 -7.71 9.57
N MET A 138 5.94 -7.19 8.97
CA MET A 138 6.00 -6.40 7.74
C MET A 138 4.91 -5.32 7.74
N LEU A 139 5.24 -4.14 8.28
CA LEU A 139 4.34 -2.99 8.27
C LEU A 139 3.98 -2.63 6.82
N PRO A 140 2.68 -2.60 6.45
CA PRO A 140 2.26 -2.34 5.08
C PRO A 140 2.68 -0.97 4.54
N ALA A 141 2.61 -0.84 3.21
CA ALA A 141 2.71 0.47 2.58
C ALA A 141 1.47 1.32 2.95
N VAL A 142 1.65 2.64 2.97
CA VAL A 142 0.54 3.59 3.12
C VAL A 142 -0.55 3.30 2.08
N GLY A 143 -1.77 3.07 2.59
CA GLY A 143 -2.98 2.69 1.88
C GLY A 143 -2.90 1.38 1.09
N ALA A 144 -2.06 0.45 1.53
CA ALA A 144 -2.15 -0.95 1.11
C ALA A 144 -3.60 -1.45 1.21
N GLY A 145 -4.03 -2.25 0.22
CA GLY A 145 -5.40 -2.76 0.13
C GLY A 145 -6.46 -1.76 -0.34
N THR A 146 -6.18 -0.46 -0.35
CA THR A 146 -7.15 0.58 -0.74
C THR A 146 -7.29 0.70 -2.26
N ILE A 147 -8.51 0.97 -2.72
CA ILE A 147 -8.82 1.39 -4.08
C ILE A 147 -9.57 2.71 -4.00
N VAL A 148 -9.18 3.67 -4.82
CA VAL A 148 -9.92 4.93 -4.98
C VAL A 148 -10.53 5.04 -6.37
N VAL A 149 -11.61 5.81 -6.47
CA VAL A 149 -12.17 6.23 -7.75
C VAL A 149 -11.85 7.70 -7.95
N THR A 150 -11.27 8.04 -9.08
CA THR A 150 -10.96 9.43 -9.45
C THR A 150 -11.93 9.94 -10.50
N THR A 151 -12.33 11.21 -10.39
CA THR A 151 -13.17 11.92 -11.36
C THR A 151 -12.49 13.20 -11.81
N ARG A 152 -13.00 13.81 -12.88
CA ARG A 152 -12.64 15.18 -13.23
C ARG A 152 -13.19 16.13 -12.17
N THR A 153 -12.38 17.09 -11.73
CA THR A 153 -12.78 18.11 -10.75
C THR A 153 -14.01 18.91 -11.21
N SER A 154 -14.13 19.17 -12.51
CA SER A 154 -15.28 19.88 -13.10
C SER A 154 -16.55 19.03 -13.24
N ASP A 155 -16.46 17.70 -13.11
CA ASP A 155 -17.58 16.77 -13.29
C ASP A 155 -18.25 16.48 -11.93
N THR A 156 -18.92 17.51 -11.40
CA THR A 156 -19.57 17.48 -10.08
C THR A 156 -20.70 16.45 -10.02
N ALA A 157 -21.42 16.25 -11.13
CA ALA A 157 -22.48 15.24 -11.24
C ALA A 157 -21.92 13.82 -11.07
N THR A 158 -20.85 13.46 -11.81
CA THR A 158 -20.21 12.14 -11.66
C THR A 158 -19.60 11.97 -10.28
N THR A 159 -18.96 13.01 -9.75
CA THR A 159 -18.38 12.99 -8.40
C THR A 159 -19.43 12.68 -7.34
N ARG A 160 -20.59 13.36 -7.38
CA ARG A 160 -21.69 13.12 -6.43
C ARG A 160 -22.28 11.70 -6.54
N LEU A 161 -22.35 11.14 -7.75
CA LEU A 161 -22.83 9.78 -7.96
C LEU A 161 -21.84 8.75 -7.41
N VAL A 162 -20.55 8.93 -7.70
CA VAL A 162 -19.48 8.00 -7.30
C VAL A 162 -19.18 8.07 -5.80
N ALA A 163 -19.35 9.23 -5.15
CA ALA A 163 -19.11 9.41 -3.72
C ALA A 163 -19.90 8.42 -2.84
N GLN A 164 -21.05 7.92 -3.32
CA GLN A 164 -21.87 6.90 -2.66
C GLN A 164 -21.18 5.53 -2.55
N LEU A 165 -20.10 5.30 -3.30
CA LEU A 165 -19.27 4.09 -3.20
C LEU A 165 -18.27 4.14 -2.04
N THR A 166 -18.19 5.27 -1.33
CA THR A 166 -17.22 5.46 -0.27
C THR A 166 -17.52 4.57 0.93
N ASP A 167 -16.52 3.76 1.30
CA ASP A 167 -16.45 3.11 2.59
C ASP A 167 -15.86 4.09 3.64
N PRO A 168 -16.63 4.50 4.66
CA PRO A 168 -16.20 5.52 5.61
C PRO A 168 -14.93 5.12 6.40
N ALA A 169 -14.81 3.85 6.79
CA ALA A 169 -13.65 3.37 7.53
C ALA A 169 -12.38 3.43 6.68
N THR A 170 -12.46 3.03 5.40
CA THR A 170 -11.35 3.12 4.47
C THR A 170 -10.95 4.57 4.20
N ALA A 171 -11.92 5.47 4.06
CA ALA A 171 -11.66 6.90 3.89
C ALA A 171 -10.93 7.52 5.10
N LEU A 172 -11.37 7.19 6.33
CA LEU A 172 -10.71 7.64 7.56
C LEU A 172 -9.28 7.12 7.67
N ALA A 173 -9.07 5.82 7.46
CA ALA A 173 -7.75 5.20 7.49
C ALA A 173 -6.82 5.83 6.45
N ALA A 174 -7.29 5.95 5.20
CA ALA A 174 -6.51 6.54 4.11
C ALA A 174 -6.18 8.01 4.37
N THR A 175 -7.09 8.77 4.99
CA THR A 175 -6.84 10.16 5.37
C THR A 175 -5.65 10.27 6.31
N ALA A 176 -5.63 9.48 7.40
CA ALA A 176 -4.55 9.49 8.37
C ALA A 176 -3.22 9.03 7.78
N GLU A 177 -3.21 7.91 7.05
CA GLU A 177 -2.00 7.37 6.44
C GLU A 177 -1.41 8.32 5.39
N ARG A 178 -2.25 8.92 4.53
CA ARG A 178 -1.80 9.86 3.51
C ARG A 178 -1.31 11.18 4.13
N ALA A 179 -1.92 11.66 5.21
CA ALA A 179 -1.46 12.86 5.91
C ALA A 179 -0.06 12.67 6.51
N MET A 180 0.20 11.50 7.08
CA MET A 180 1.54 11.12 7.53
C MET A 180 2.54 11.07 6.37
N LEU A 181 2.19 10.40 5.26
CA LEU A 181 3.08 10.29 4.11
C LEU A 181 3.42 11.65 3.49
N ARG A 182 2.42 12.53 3.35
CA ARG A 182 2.58 13.93 2.91
C ARG A 182 3.59 14.69 3.77
N ALA A 183 3.39 14.65 5.08
CA ALA A 183 4.24 15.37 6.03
C ALA A 183 5.68 14.82 6.07
N LEU A 184 5.88 13.55 5.75
CA LEU A 184 7.19 12.93 5.56
C LEU A 184 7.81 13.20 4.18
N THR A 185 7.13 13.89 3.27
CA THR A 185 7.52 14.06 1.86
C THR A 185 7.79 12.73 1.15
N GLY A 186 7.05 11.69 1.55
CA GLY A 186 7.24 10.32 1.07
C GLY A 186 6.46 9.99 -0.20
N HIS A 187 6.88 8.95 -0.90
CA HIS A 187 6.25 8.43 -2.11
C HIS A 187 6.27 6.88 -2.12
N CYS A 188 5.75 6.27 -3.19
CA CYS A 188 5.64 4.80 -3.33
C CYS A 188 6.99 4.05 -3.33
N HIS A 189 8.11 4.77 -3.45
CA HIS A 189 9.46 4.22 -3.40
C HIS A 189 10.24 4.70 -2.17
N SER A 190 9.59 5.34 -1.20
CA SER A 190 10.21 5.63 0.09
C SER A 190 10.19 4.39 1.00
N PRO A 191 11.17 4.20 1.89
CA PRO A 191 11.17 3.13 2.89
C PRO A 191 10.25 3.49 4.06
N ILE A 192 8.96 3.74 3.78
CA ILE A 192 7.97 4.20 4.74
C ILE A 192 6.84 3.18 4.81
N GLY A 193 6.55 2.68 6.02
CA GLY A 193 5.38 1.88 6.32
C GLY A 193 4.32 2.70 7.07
N GLY A 194 3.05 2.37 6.86
CA GLY A 194 1.94 3.08 7.48
C GLY A 194 0.66 2.27 7.46
N LEU A 195 0.05 2.08 8.64
CA LEU A 195 -1.23 1.40 8.78
C LEU A 195 -2.10 2.11 9.82
N ALA A 196 -3.24 2.61 9.36
CA ALA A 196 -4.33 3.10 10.18
C ALA A 196 -5.41 2.02 10.34
N GLN A 197 -5.78 1.77 11.60
CA GLN A 197 -6.86 0.90 12.01
C GLN A 197 -8.00 1.77 12.57
N VAL A 198 -9.18 1.63 11.99
CA VAL A 198 -10.38 2.32 12.48
C VAL A 198 -11.05 1.46 13.54
N GLU A 199 -11.10 1.99 14.75
CA GLU A 199 -11.80 1.43 15.91
C GLU A 199 -13.14 2.17 16.09
N SER A 200 -13.99 1.70 17.00
CA SER A 200 -15.32 2.27 17.22
C SER A 200 -15.33 3.79 17.43
N ASN A 201 -14.38 4.33 18.20
CA ASN A 201 -14.34 5.76 18.57
C ASN A 201 -13.01 6.45 18.21
N ALA A 202 -12.12 5.77 17.49
CA ALA A 202 -10.79 6.29 17.22
C ALA A 202 -10.18 5.72 15.94
N VAL A 203 -9.15 6.39 15.44
CA VAL A 203 -8.19 5.85 14.49
C VAL A 203 -6.87 5.65 15.24
N ARG A 204 -6.30 4.45 15.13
CA ARG A 204 -4.94 4.16 15.56
C ARG A 204 -4.05 4.12 14.33
N LEU A 205 -3.00 4.94 14.28
CA LEU A 205 -2.05 4.99 13.18
C LEU A 205 -0.67 4.53 13.66
N HIS A 206 -0.13 3.51 13.01
CA HIS A 206 1.26 3.05 13.14
C HIS A 206 2.04 3.49 11.90
N GLY A 207 3.07 4.31 12.10
CA GLY A 207 4.01 4.73 11.08
C GLY A 207 5.43 4.30 11.40
N ALA A 208 6.20 3.97 10.37
CA ALA A 208 7.62 3.69 10.51
C ALA A 208 8.42 4.10 9.27
N VAL A 209 9.68 4.45 9.48
CA VAL A 209 10.63 4.83 8.44
C VAL A 209 11.91 4.02 8.66
N TYR A 210 12.44 3.42 7.60
CA TYR A 210 13.55 2.48 7.67
C TYR A 210 14.77 2.98 6.89
N SER A 211 15.98 2.66 7.35
CA SER A 211 17.18 2.82 6.54
C SER A 211 17.17 1.82 5.36
N PRO A 212 17.88 2.11 4.25
CA PRO A 212 17.90 1.25 3.07
C PRO A 212 18.40 -0.19 3.33
N ASP A 213 19.29 -0.33 4.32
CA ASP A 213 19.90 -1.58 4.78
C ASP A 213 19.10 -2.27 5.89
N GLY A 214 18.03 -1.64 6.42
CA GLY A 214 17.23 -2.16 7.52
C GLY A 214 17.88 -2.05 8.91
N ALA A 215 19.11 -1.54 9.03
CA ALA A 215 19.83 -1.47 10.31
C ALA A 215 19.24 -0.43 11.29
N LYS A 216 18.57 0.60 10.78
CA LYS A 216 17.92 1.64 11.58
C LYS A 216 16.46 1.77 11.20
N GLN A 217 15.63 2.01 12.20
CA GLN A 217 14.23 2.35 12.00
C GLN A 217 13.77 3.34 13.06
N VAL A 218 12.82 4.18 12.70
CA VAL A 218 12.07 5.01 13.64
C VAL A 218 10.59 4.68 13.50
N THR A 219 9.90 4.55 14.63
CA THR A 219 8.49 4.15 14.68
C THR A 219 7.71 5.12 15.54
N ALA A 220 6.43 5.29 15.22
CA ALA A 220 5.49 6.06 16.02
C ALA A 220 4.11 5.43 15.91
N ILE A 221 3.44 5.29 17.05
CA ILE A 221 2.06 4.82 17.13
C ILE A 221 1.26 5.84 17.93
N MET A 222 0.18 6.34 17.34
CA MET A 222 -0.72 7.28 18.01
C MET A 222 -2.17 6.90 17.77
N ARG A 223 -3.05 7.39 18.64
CA ARG A 223 -4.49 7.22 18.56
C ARG A 223 -5.16 8.58 18.66
N GLY A 224 -6.20 8.80 17.87
CA GLY A 224 -6.99 10.03 17.88
C GLY A 224 -8.45 9.78 17.51
N PRO A 225 -9.37 10.72 17.80
CA PRO A 225 -10.76 10.59 17.38
C PRO A 225 -10.88 10.59 15.85
N HIS A 226 -11.99 10.09 15.31
CA HIS A 226 -12.22 10.05 13.85
C HIS A 226 -12.15 11.45 13.20
N SER A 227 -12.59 12.49 13.92
CA SER A 227 -12.53 13.88 13.47
C SER A 227 -11.12 14.37 13.14
N ASP A 228 -10.11 13.76 13.77
CA ASP A 228 -8.73 14.23 13.74
C ASP A 228 -7.86 13.37 12.83
N ALA A 229 -8.45 12.59 11.91
CA ALA A 229 -7.68 11.64 11.10
C ALA A 229 -6.49 12.30 10.35
N ASP A 230 -6.69 13.47 9.73
CA ASP A 230 -5.60 14.19 9.03
C ASP A 230 -4.52 14.67 10.02
N ASP A 231 -4.94 15.32 11.12
CA ASP A 231 -4.02 15.84 12.14
C ASP A 231 -3.27 14.71 12.87
N LEU A 232 -3.90 13.56 13.08
CA LEU A 232 -3.26 12.36 13.60
C LEU A 232 -2.10 11.94 12.70
N GLY A 233 -2.30 11.93 11.38
CA GLY A 233 -1.24 11.64 10.42
C GLY A 233 -0.06 12.61 10.53
N ARG A 234 -0.35 13.92 10.63
CA ARG A 234 0.69 14.95 10.82
C ARG A 234 1.46 14.76 12.13
N ARG A 235 0.77 14.51 13.24
CA ARG A 235 1.42 14.29 14.55
C ARG A 235 2.32 13.06 14.56
N VAL A 236 1.92 11.97 13.89
CA VAL A 236 2.75 10.78 13.72
C VAL A 236 3.99 11.10 12.89
N ALA A 237 3.82 11.83 11.77
CA ALA A 237 4.96 12.26 10.97
C ALA A 237 5.93 13.16 11.75
N ASP A 238 5.42 14.12 12.54
CA ASP A 238 6.24 14.99 13.37
C ASP A 238 7.05 14.20 14.41
N ALA A 239 6.45 13.17 15.01
CA ALA A 239 7.16 12.29 15.94
C ALA A 239 8.27 11.50 15.23
N LEU A 240 8.01 10.97 14.04
CA LEU A 240 9.02 10.28 13.21
C LEU A 240 10.14 11.24 12.80
N LEU A 241 9.82 12.47 12.40
CA LEU A 241 10.80 13.50 12.03
C LEU A 241 11.69 13.89 13.22
N ARG A 242 11.12 14.10 14.41
CA ARG A 242 11.89 14.33 15.64
C ARG A 242 12.80 13.16 16.01
N ALA A 243 12.44 11.94 15.63
CA ALA A 243 13.26 10.75 15.83
C ALA A 243 14.35 10.55 14.75
N GLY A 244 14.43 11.41 13.74
CA GLY A 244 15.46 11.32 12.69
C GLY A 244 15.01 10.67 11.37
N ALA A 245 13.69 10.55 11.12
CA ALA A 245 13.17 9.98 9.87
C ALA A 245 13.73 10.63 8.60
N ARG A 246 14.04 11.93 8.64
CA ARG A 246 14.49 12.68 7.46
C ARG A 246 15.79 12.10 6.87
N ASP A 247 16.74 11.73 7.72
CA ASP A 247 18.02 11.17 7.29
C ASP A 247 17.84 9.77 6.68
N LEU A 248 16.92 8.98 7.24
CA LEU A 248 16.57 7.66 6.72
C LEU A 248 15.90 7.75 5.34
N ILE A 249 15.02 8.72 5.14
CA ILE A 249 14.38 8.95 3.83
C ILE A 249 15.42 9.42 2.80
N ALA A 250 16.28 10.37 3.17
CA ALA A 250 17.30 10.91 2.27
C ALA A 250 18.32 9.85 1.82
N SER A 251 18.77 8.98 2.74
CA SER A 251 19.70 7.88 2.41
C SER A 251 19.10 6.81 1.48
N ALA A 252 17.78 6.76 1.33
CA ALA A 252 17.10 5.83 0.42
C ALA A 252 16.93 6.37 -1.01
N ALA A 253 17.17 7.66 -1.22
CA ALA A 253 17.05 8.32 -2.52
C ALA A 253 18.35 8.26 -3.35
N SER A 254 19.47 7.85 -2.73
CA SER A 254 20.78 7.61 -3.33
C SER A 254 20.97 6.16 -3.74
#